data_AF-A0A3D3R6U2-F1
#
_entry.id   AF-A0A3D3R6U2-F1
#
_cell.length_a   1.000
_cell.length_b   1.000
_cell.length_c   1.000
_cell.angle_alpha   90.00
_cell.angle_beta   90.00
_cell.angle_gamma   90.00
#
_symmetry.space_group_name_H-M   'P 1'
#
loop_
_entity.id
_entity.type
_entity.pdbx_description
1 polymer ?
#
loop_
_entity_poly.entity_id
_entity_poly.type
_entity_poly.pdbx_seq_one_letter_code
_entity_poly.pdbx_strand_id
1 'polypeptide(L)'
;MITTQNLNNAMHAELKPRGFQRKGSNWYLSGAQVIAMLNLQKSQYGATYFLNLGFWLQQIEHNDFPRAHQCHISARASSLWPEGTPRPEAGPPRITDLLNLDDYPCDDTQRLDQLRRFIADKLVPVLKAGVTLEGLNQLLAEDDEFQITLAARNVLGLAPLD
;
A
#
# COMPACT_ATOMS: atom_id res chain seq x y z
N MET A 1 -4.27 -5.58 -23.56
CA MET A 1 -5.03 -4.79 -22.60
C MET A 1 -4.81 -5.42 -21.24
N ILE A 2 -4.13 -4.69 -20.37
CA ILE A 2 -3.92 -5.06 -18.99
C ILE A 2 -5.24 -5.43 -18.30
N THR A 3 -5.22 -6.50 -17.50
CA THR A 3 -6.38 -6.99 -16.75
C THR A 3 -6.12 -6.93 -15.25
N THR A 4 -7.18 -7.11 -14.46
CA THR A 4 -7.09 -7.32 -13.00
C THR A 4 -6.13 -8.46 -12.64
N GLN A 5 -6.09 -9.52 -13.45
CA GLN A 5 -5.22 -10.66 -13.20
C GLN A 5 -3.75 -10.28 -13.44
N ASN A 6 -3.46 -9.45 -14.44
CA ASN A 6 -2.12 -8.94 -14.69
C ASN A 6 -1.60 -8.11 -13.52
N LEU A 7 -2.42 -7.19 -12.99
CA LEU A 7 -2.07 -6.41 -11.79
C LEU A 7 -1.79 -7.31 -10.59
N ASN A 8 -2.71 -8.24 -10.28
CA ASN A 8 -2.53 -9.17 -9.16
C ASN A 8 -1.26 -10.02 -9.30
N ASN A 9 -0.95 -10.48 -10.52
CA ASN A 9 0.26 -11.26 -10.78
C ASN A 9 1.53 -10.43 -10.59
N ALA A 10 1.57 -9.19 -11.08
CA ALA A 10 2.71 -8.29 -10.89
C ALA A 10 2.94 -7.97 -9.41
N MET A 11 1.87 -7.65 -8.68
CA MET A 11 1.91 -7.44 -7.23
C MET A 11 2.45 -8.68 -6.50
N HIS A 12 1.90 -9.86 -6.81
CA HIS A 12 2.29 -11.10 -6.15
C HIS A 12 3.74 -11.52 -6.47
N ALA A 13 4.19 -11.31 -7.71
CA ALA A 13 5.56 -11.61 -8.13
C ALA A 13 6.59 -10.79 -7.35
N GLU A 14 6.29 -9.53 -7.02
CA GLU A 14 7.18 -8.70 -6.20
C GLU A 14 7.04 -9.00 -4.70
N LEU A 15 5.83 -9.21 -4.19
CA LEU A 15 5.61 -9.31 -2.76
C LEU A 15 5.97 -10.69 -2.19
N LYS A 16 5.70 -11.78 -2.93
CA LYS A 16 5.93 -13.15 -2.43
C LYS A 16 7.40 -13.43 -2.06
N PRO A 17 8.41 -13.12 -2.90
CA PRO A 17 9.81 -13.35 -2.55
C PRO A 17 10.28 -12.54 -1.33
N ARG A 18 9.53 -11.50 -0.94
CA ARG A 18 9.85 -10.59 0.16
C ARG A 18 9.14 -10.94 1.47
N GLY A 19 8.50 -12.12 1.52
CA GLY A 19 7.88 -12.66 2.73
C GLY A 19 6.38 -12.36 2.88
N PHE A 20 5.76 -11.71 1.90
CA PHE A 20 4.33 -11.39 2.00
C PHE A 20 3.46 -12.61 1.71
N GLN A 21 2.47 -12.84 2.56
CA GLN A 21 1.43 -13.84 2.38
C GLN A 21 0.22 -13.23 1.68
N ARG A 22 -0.30 -13.88 0.63
CA ARG A 22 -1.48 -13.41 -0.11
C ARG A 22 -2.77 -14.06 0.41
N LYS A 23 -3.82 -13.26 0.63
CA LYS A 23 -5.22 -13.72 0.76
C LYS A 23 -6.16 -12.86 -0.09
N GLY A 24 -6.65 -13.43 -1.19
CA GLY A 24 -7.45 -12.71 -2.18
C GLY A 24 -6.65 -11.57 -2.82
N SER A 25 -7.16 -10.34 -2.69
CA SER A 25 -6.52 -9.10 -3.15
C SER A 25 -5.71 -8.39 -2.06
N ASN A 26 -5.38 -9.09 -0.97
CA ASN A 26 -4.58 -8.57 0.13
C ASN A 26 -3.24 -9.32 0.23
N TRP A 27 -2.20 -8.59 0.60
CA TRP A 27 -0.88 -9.12 0.92
C TRP A 27 -0.49 -8.65 2.32
N TYR A 28 -0.02 -9.58 3.15
CA TYR A 28 0.30 -9.35 4.55
C TYR A 28 1.77 -9.64 4.81
N LEU A 29 2.42 -8.78 5.59
CA LEU A 29 3.72 -9.02 6.16
C LEU A 29 3.61 -8.93 7.69
N SER A 30 3.79 -10.06 8.35
CA SER A 30 3.62 -10.17 9.80
C SER A 30 4.90 -9.84 10.55
N GLY A 31 4.83 -8.88 11.46
CA GLY A 31 5.78 -8.70 12.55
C GLY A 31 5.19 -9.19 13.87
N ALA A 32 6.00 -9.17 14.94
CA ALA A 32 5.56 -9.62 16.27
C ALA A 32 4.49 -8.69 16.88
N GLN A 33 4.55 -7.39 16.58
CA GLN A 33 3.66 -6.37 17.17
C GLN A 33 2.71 -5.76 16.14
N VAL A 34 3.13 -5.69 14.88
CA VAL A 34 2.37 -5.06 13.80
C VAL A 34 2.29 -5.99 12.59
N ILE A 35 1.11 -6.11 12.00
CA ILE A 35 0.96 -6.68 10.66
C ILE A 35 0.82 -5.52 9.68
N ALA A 36 1.73 -5.45 8.71
CA ALA A 36 1.59 -4.58 7.56
C ALA A 36 0.76 -5.28 6.48
N MET A 37 -0.10 -4.55 5.80
CA MET A 37 -0.99 -5.07 4.78
C MET A 37 -1.07 -4.11 3.59
N LEU A 38 -1.17 -4.70 2.41
CA LEU A 38 -1.40 -4.01 1.15
C LEU A 38 -2.62 -4.61 0.47
N ASN A 39 -3.54 -3.77 0.02
CA ASN A 39 -4.78 -4.18 -0.65
C ASN A 39 -4.89 -3.54 -2.03
N LEU A 40 -5.17 -4.36 -3.04
CA LEU A 40 -5.53 -3.91 -4.38
C LEU A 40 -7.07 -3.86 -4.50
N GLN A 41 -7.62 -2.65 -4.47
CA GLN A 41 -9.06 -2.42 -4.51
C GLN A 41 -9.49 -1.92 -5.90
N LYS A 42 -10.48 -2.56 -6.51
CA LYS A 42 -11.11 -2.02 -7.72
C LYS A 42 -12.05 -0.87 -7.37
N SER A 43 -12.03 0.21 -8.15
CA SER A 43 -13.04 1.26 -8.09
C SER A 43 -14.42 0.74 -8.48
N GLN A 44 -15.48 1.31 -7.91
CA GLN A 44 -16.85 1.03 -8.31
C GLN A 44 -17.29 1.82 -9.56
N TYR A 45 -16.50 2.81 -9.99
CA TYR A 45 -16.87 3.77 -11.05
C TYR A 45 -16.06 3.63 -12.35
N GLY A 46 -15.25 2.58 -12.52
CA GLY A 46 -14.46 2.39 -13.73
C GLY A 46 -13.39 1.30 -13.60
N ALA A 47 -12.47 1.20 -14.56
CA ALA A 47 -11.35 0.26 -14.52
C ALA A 47 -10.11 0.82 -13.79
N THR A 48 -10.32 1.72 -12.82
CA THR A 48 -9.28 2.23 -11.94
C THR A 48 -9.15 1.37 -10.69
N TYR A 49 -7.92 1.22 -10.20
CA TYR A 49 -7.60 0.53 -8.96
C TYR A 49 -6.95 1.49 -7.94
N PHE A 50 -7.10 1.14 -6.67
CA PHE A 50 -6.41 1.78 -5.55
C PHE A 50 -5.48 0.78 -4.87
N LEU A 51 -4.33 1.27 -4.42
CA LEU A 51 -3.46 0.55 -3.50
C LEU A 51 -3.60 1.17 -2.12
N ASN A 52 -4.18 0.41 -1.19
CA ASN A 52 -4.36 0.82 0.20
C ASN A 52 -3.35 0.09 1.07
N LEU A 53 -2.63 0.83 1.90
CA LEU A 53 -1.74 0.32 2.93
C LEU A 53 -2.50 0.33 4.26
N GLY A 54 -2.20 -0.66 5.11
CA GLY A 54 -2.72 -0.70 6.46
C GLY A 54 -1.73 -1.33 7.43
N PHE A 55 -1.72 -0.83 8.66
CA PHE A 55 -0.97 -1.38 9.76
C PHE A 55 -1.91 -1.77 10.90
N TRP A 56 -1.79 -3.03 11.33
CA TRP A 56 -2.60 -3.61 12.38
C TRP A 56 -1.76 -3.85 13.63
N LEU A 57 -2.07 -3.12 14.69
CA LEU A 57 -1.45 -3.27 16.00
C LEU A 57 -2.06 -4.46 16.76
N GLN A 58 -1.29 -5.54 16.93
CA GLN A 58 -1.72 -6.77 17.62
C GLN A 58 -2.10 -6.54 19.10
N GLN A 59 -1.56 -5.49 19.71
CA GLN A 59 -1.82 -5.14 21.10
C GLN A 59 -3.21 -4.53 21.35
N ILE A 60 -3.88 -4.00 20.31
CA ILE A 60 -5.25 -3.50 20.44
C ILE A 60 -6.21 -4.70 20.37
N GLU A 61 -6.05 -5.53 19.34
CA GLU A 61 -6.74 -6.80 19.20
C GLU A 61 -5.93 -7.76 18.29
N HIS A 62 -6.06 -9.06 18.57
CA HIS A 62 -5.36 -10.09 17.81
C HIS A 62 -6.11 -10.45 16.53
N ASN A 63 -5.42 -10.40 15.39
CA ASN A 63 -5.94 -10.84 14.09
C ASN A 63 -4.79 -11.09 13.12
N ASP A 64 -4.73 -12.27 12.50
CA ASP A 64 -3.68 -12.60 11.53
C ASP A 64 -3.93 -12.01 10.14
N PHE A 65 -5.20 -11.73 9.79
CA PHE A 65 -5.62 -11.30 8.45
C PHE A 65 -6.69 -10.20 8.53
N PRO A 66 -6.35 -9.03 9.10
CA PRO A 66 -7.28 -7.91 9.18
C PRO A 66 -7.71 -7.44 7.78
N ARG A 67 -8.93 -6.90 7.67
CA ARG A 67 -9.41 -6.28 6.43
C ARG A 67 -8.86 -4.86 6.34
N ALA A 68 -8.67 -4.37 5.12
CA ALA A 68 -8.05 -3.07 4.90
C ALA A 68 -8.73 -1.89 5.62
N HIS A 69 -10.07 -1.84 5.59
CA HIS A 69 -10.84 -0.80 6.26
C HIS A 69 -10.90 -0.93 7.79
N GLN A 70 -10.34 -2.01 8.35
CA GLN A 70 -10.28 -2.24 9.80
C GLN A 70 -8.90 -1.93 10.37
N CYS A 71 -7.88 -1.71 9.53
CA CYS A 71 -6.54 -1.38 10.00
C CYS A 71 -6.56 -0.11 10.88
N HIS A 72 -5.83 -0.16 11.99
CA HIS A 72 -5.79 0.93 12.95
C HIS A 72 -5.08 2.17 12.41
N ILE A 73 -4.18 1.95 11.45
CA ILE A 73 -3.49 2.97 10.67
C ILE A 73 -3.62 2.59 9.20
N SER A 74 -3.93 3.55 8.32
CA SER A 74 -4.04 3.30 6.89
C SER A 74 -3.72 4.52 6.04
N ALA A 75 -3.24 4.29 4.83
CA ALA A 75 -3.05 5.33 3.83
C ALA A 75 -3.33 4.77 2.42
N ARG A 76 -3.61 5.65 1.47
CA ARG A 76 -3.59 5.29 0.06
C ARG A 76 -2.20 5.56 -0.50
N ALA A 77 -1.66 4.65 -1.31
CA ALA A 77 -0.34 4.83 -1.92
C ALA A 77 -0.23 6.16 -2.72
N SER A 78 -1.32 6.60 -3.35
CA SER A 78 -1.36 7.87 -4.07
C SER A 78 -1.34 9.11 -3.18
N SER A 79 -1.62 8.98 -1.88
CA SER A 79 -1.49 10.05 -0.91
C SER A 79 -0.04 10.19 -0.44
N LEU A 80 0.62 9.05 -0.17
CA LEU A 80 2.04 9.02 0.25
C LEU A 80 3.02 9.41 -0.88
N TRP A 81 2.63 9.14 -2.13
CA TRP A 81 3.44 9.44 -3.32
C TRP A 81 2.57 10.07 -4.42
N PRO A 82 2.15 11.33 -4.26
CA PRO A 82 1.33 12.04 -5.24
C PRO A 82 2.14 12.46 -6.49
N GLU A 83 3.46 12.52 -6.38
CA GLU A 83 4.36 12.95 -7.44
C GLU A 83 4.45 11.97 -8.62
N GLY A 84 4.91 12.50 -9.76
CA GLY A 84 5.07 11.78 -11.01
C GLY A 84 4.34 12.45 -12.16
N THR A 85 4.31 11.77 -13.31
CA THR A 85 3.73 12.30 -14.56
C THR A 85 2.78 11.30 -15.22
N PRO A 86 1.67 11.75 -15.84
CA PRO A 86 0.82 10.89 -16.66
C PRO A 86 1.47 10.48 -17.99
N ARG A 87 2.59 11.11 -18.35
CA ARG A 87 3.36 10.86 -19.57
C ARG A 87 4.62 10.04 -19.24
N PRO A 88 4.70 8.76 -19.63
CA PRO A 88 5.83 7.88 -19.33
C PRO A 88 7.20 8.44 -19.77
N GLU A 89 7.22 9.22 -20.84
CA GLU A 89 8.44 9.82 -21.41
C GLU A 89 8.95 11.03 -20.61
N ALA A 90 8.11 11.66 -19.79
CA ALA A 90 8.46 12.86 -19.03
C ALA A 90 9.04 12.56 -17.63
N GLY A 91 9.07 11.29 -17.21
CA GLY A 91 9.56 10.88 -15.90
C GLY A 91 8.81 9.68 -15.30
N PRO A 92 9.06 9.37 -14.02
CA PRO A 92 8.36 8.30 -13.31
C PRO A 92 6.85 8.56 -13.25
N PRO A 93 6.01 7.55 -13.49
CA PRO A 93 4.57 7.75 -13.46
C PRO A 93 4.00 7.84 -12.06
N ARG A 94 2.87 8.54 -11.93
CA ARG A 94 2.08 8.47 -10.70
C ARG A 94 1.48 7.08 -10.59
N ILE A 95 1.36 6.59 -9.35
CA ILE A 95 0.77 5.27 -9.11
C ILE A 95 -0.69 5.18 -9.60
N THR A 96 -1.43 6.29 -9.57
CA THR A 96 -2.81 6.35 -10.08
C THR A 96 -2.89 6.07 -11.58
N ASP A 97 -1.92 6.55 -12.35
CA ASP A 97 -1.86 6.35 -13.79
C ASP A 97 -1.56 4.88 -14.09
N LEU A 98 -0.60 4.29 -13.37
CA LEU A 98 -0.28 2.86 -13.45
C LEU A 98 -1.45 1.94 -13.09
N LEU A 99 -2.41 2.42 -12.29
CA LEU A 99 -3.58 1.66 -11.83
C LEU A 99 -4.88 1.98 -12.59
N ASN A 100 -4.86 2.87 -13.58
CA ASN A 100 -6.01 3.18 -14.43
C ASN A 100 -6.02 2.35 -15.74
N LEU A 101 -6.74 1.24 -15.79
CA LEU A 101 -6.65 0.32 -16.94
C LEU A 101 -7.21 0.90 -18.24
N ASP A 102 -8.04 1.94 -18.17
CA ASP A 102 -8.65 2.58 -19.34
C ASP A 102 -7.72 3.62 -19.99
N ASP A 103 -6.85 4.26 -19.21
CA ASP A 103 -6.10 5.45 -19.65
C ASP A 103 -4.70 5.51 -19.03
N TYR A 104 -3.73 4.94 -19.75
CA TYR A 104 -2.30 5.18 -19.52
C TYR A 104 -1.51 4.88 -20.82
N PRO A 105 -0.81 5.87 -21.42
CA PRO A 105 -0.25 5.74 -22.76
C PRO A 105 1.10 5.02 -22.78
N CYS A 106 1.12 3.74 -22.38
CA CYS A 106 2.25 2.83 -22.60
C CYS A 106 1.78 1.39 -22.86
N ASP A 107 2.69 0.53 -23.30
CA ASP A 107 2.37 -0.88 -23.48
C ASP A 107 2.24 -1.62 -22.13
N ASP A 108 1.48 -2.72 -22.13
CA ASP A 108 1.18 -3.49 -20.93
C ASP A 108 2.45 -4.02 -20.22
N THR A 109 3.53 -4.30 -20.95
CA THR A 109 4.79 -4.80 -20.35
C THR A 109 5.51 -3.69 -19.60
N GLN A 110 5.70 -2.55 -20.26
CA GLN A 110 6.30 -1.36 -19.65
C GLN A 110 5.52 -0.92 -18.42
N ARG A 111 4.19 -0.93 -18.50
CA ARG A 111 3.30 -0.60 -17.38
C ARG A 111 3.52 -1.49 -16.17
N LEU A 112 3.53 -2.81 -16.38
CA LEU A 112 3.73 -3.78 -15.32
C LEU A 112 5.14 -3.66 -14.72
N ASP A 113 6.16 -3.37 -15.53
CA ASP A 113 7.52 -3.12 -15.05
C ASP A 113 7.61 -1.88 -14.17
N GLN A 114 6.97 -0.78 -14.57
CA GLN A 114 6.89 0.43 -13.75
C GLN A 114 6.14 0.20 -12.44
N LEU A 115 5.04 -0.55 -12.47
CA LEU A 115 4.31 -0.94 -11.26
C LEU A 115 5.19 -1.79 -10.33
N ARG A 116 5.91 -2.77 -10.86
CA ARG A 116 6.84 -3.61 -10.08
C ARG A 116 7.95 -2.78 -9.42
N ARG A 117 8.51 -1.81 -10.15
CA ARG A 117 9.49 -0.86 -9.58
C ARG A 117 8.90 -0.01 -8.47
N PHE A 118 7.71 0.58 -8.68
CA PHE A 118 7.03 1.34 -7.63
C PHE A 118 6.80 0.48 -6.37
N ILE A 119 6.38 -0.77 -6.52
CA ILE A 119 6.20 -1.69 -5.40
C ILE A 119 7.53 -1.95 -4.68
N ALA A 120 8.58 -2.26 -5.43
CA ALA A 120 9.88 -2.60 -4.88
C ALA A 120 10.55 -1.41 -4.18
N ASP A 121 10.47 -0.22 -4.77
CA ASP A 121 11.25 0.95 -4.38
C ASP A 121 10.51 1.85 -3.37
N LYS A 122 9.17 1.85 -3.40
CA LYS A 122 8.34 2.71 -2.53
C LYS A 122 7.54 1.91 -1.51
N LEU A 123 6.74 0.94 -1.95
CA LEU A 123 5.80 0.23 -1.06
C LEU A 123 6.50 -0.74 -0.10
N VAL A 124 7.42 -1.57 -0.62
CA VAL A 124 8.10 -2.60 0.17
C VAL A 124 8.89 -1.99 1.35
N PRO A 125 9.68 -0.92 1.19
CA PRO A 125 10.39 -0.29 2.30
C PRO A 125 9.46 0.16 3.42
N VAL A 126 8.38 0.86 3.09
CA VAL A 126 7.37 1.34 4.07
C VAL A 126 6.72 0.17 4.79
N LEU A 127 6.25 -0.84 4.05
CA LEU A 127 5.58 -2.00 4.65
C LEU A 127 6.54 -2.81 5.54
N LYS A 128 7.82 -2.91 5.18
CA LYS A 128 8.84 -3.60 6.01
C LYS A 128 9.22 -2.82 7.25
N ALA A 129 9.37 -1.49 7.17
CA ALA A 129 9.66 -0.67 8.34
C ALA A 129 8.51 -0.73 9.36
N GLY A 130 7.27 -0.64 8.86
CA GLY A 130 6.07 -0.58 9.69
C GLY A 130 5.63 -1.88 10.35
N VAL A 131 6.34 -3.01 10.19
CA VAL A 131 6.03 -4.24 10.97
C VAL A 131 6.55 -4.19 12.41
N THR A 132 7.29 -3.14 12.77
CA THR A 132 7.78 -2.86 14.12
C THR A 132 7.15 -1.58 14.64
N LEU A 133 7.00 -1.44 15.96
CA LEU A 133 6.48 -0.18 16.53
C LEU A 133 7.44 0.99 16.29
N GLU A 134 8.75 0.75 16.35
CA GLU A 134 9.77 1.77 16.09
C GLU A 134 9.68 2.30 14.66
N GLY A 135 9.74 1.40 13.66
CA GLY A 135 9.66 1.81 12.26
C GLY A 135 8.30 2.40 11.90
N LEU A 136 7.21 1.91 12.50
CA LEU A 136 5.90 2.52 12.33
C LEU A 136 5.84 3.95 12.89
N ASN A 137 6.38 4.19 14.08
CA ASN A 137 6.46 5.54 14.66
C ASN A 137 7.32 6.49 13.81
N GLN A 138 8.41 6.01 13.20
CA GLN A 138 9.21 6.80 12.27
C GLN A 138 8.40 7.20 11.03
N LEU A 139 7.70 6.25 10.42
CA LEU A 139 6.84 6.52 9.25
C LEU A 139 5.75 7.56 9.57
N LEU A 140 5.11 7.45 10.74
CA LEU A 140 4.06 8.37 11.18
C LEU A 140 4.58 9.77 11.53
N ALA A 141 5.88 9.91 11.82
CA ALA A 141 6.50 11.20 12.07
C ALA A 141 6.95 11.90 10.77
N GLU A 142 7.19 11.14 9.71
CA GLU A 142 7.64 11.64 8.41
C GLU A 142 6.49 12.04 7.47
N ASP A 143 5.29 11.49 7.67
CA ASP A 143 4.16 11.63 6.75
C ASP A 143 2.82 11.74 7.51
N ASP A 144 2.05 12.79 7.20
CA ASP A 144 0.76 13.11 7.82
C ASP A 144 -0.46 12.57 7.05
N GLU A 145 -0.26 11.88 5.92
CA GLU A 145 -1.33 11.27 5.12
C GLU A 145 -1.87 9.96 5.71
N PHE A 146 -1.23 9.45 6.77
CA PHE A 146 -1.74 8.30 7.51
C PHE A 146 -2.98 8.66 8.32
N GLN A 147 -4.09 7.99 8.02
CA GLN A 147 -5.26 7.97 8.88
C GLN A 147 -5.00 7.07 10.06
N ILE A 148 -5.20 7.58 11.28
CA ILE A 148 -4.92 6.87 12.53
C ILE A 148 -6.17 6.87 13.40
N THR A 149 -6.63 5.68 13.79
CA THR A 149 -7.73 5.52 14.75
C THR A 149 -7.35 6.02 16.14
N LEU A 150 -8.34 6.45 16.94
CA LEU A 150 -8.10 6.89 18.32
C LEU A 150 -7.41 5.81 19.17
N ALA A 151 -7.78 4.54 19.00
CA ALA A 151 -7.17 3.42 19.71
C ALA A 151 -5.66 3.29 19.38
N ALA A 152 -5.28 3.42 18.10
CA ALA A 152 -3.87 3.45 17.72
C ALA A 152 -3.13 4.65 18.30
N ARG A 153 -3.74 5.85 18.27
CA ARG A 153 -3.10 7.05 18.84
C ARG A 153 -2.79 6.87 20.33
N ASN A 154 -3.74 6.34 21.09
CA ASN A 154 -3.56 6.06 22.52
C ASN A 154 -2.44 5.05 22.78
N VAL A 155 -2.42 3.97 22.01
CA VAL A 155 -1.42 2.90 22.15
C VAL A 155 -0.01 3.35 21.74
N LEU A 156 0.10 4.20 20.73
CA LEU A 156 1.37 4.74 20.25
C LEU A 156 1.82 5.99 21.02
N GLY A 157 1.01 6.50 21.95
CA GLY A 157 1.32 7.71 22.72
C GLY A 157 1.36 8.98 21.87
N LEU A 158 0.58 9.04 20.78
CA LEU A 158 0.53 10.20 19.89
C LEU A 158 -0.34 11.31 20.51
N ALA A 159 0.11 12.56 20.38
CA ALA A 159 -0.62 13.74 20.88
C ALA A 159 -2.04 13.81 20.28
N PRO A 160 -3.07 14.33 20.97
CA PRO A 160 -4.45 14.47 20.46
C PRO A 160 -4.54 15.17 19.09
N LEU A 161 -5.61 14.90 18.31
CA LEU A 161 -5.93 15.74 17.15
C LEU A 161 -6.58 17.01 17.70
N ASP A 162 -6.04 18.17 17.33
CA ASP A 162 -6.62 19.49 17.64
C ASP A 162 -7.93 19.74 16.88
#